data_AF-A0A1C4FGK8-F1
#
_entry.id   AF-A0A1C4FGK8-F1
#
_cell.length_a   1.000
_cell.length_b   1.000
_cell.length_c   1.000
_cell.angle_alpha   90.00
_cell.angle_beta   90.00
_cell.angle_gamma   90.00
#
_symmetry.space_group_name_H-M   'P 1'
#
loop_
_entity.id
_entity.type
_entity.pdbx_description
1 polymer ?
#
loop_
_entity_poly.entity_id
_entity_poly.type
_entity_poly.pdbx_seq_one_letter_code
_entity_poly.pdbx_strand_id
1 'polypeptide(L)' 'MYRRKMNLLNIEVKTKMSEKMLIEKAHDHGIIVYPFSKYFSAYLPEYPHIQLGFGDLCEKEIIKGVSQLAKIWF' A
#
# COMPACT_ATOMS: atom_id res chain seq x y z
N MET A 1 4.10 26.53 11.58
CA MET A 1 3.92 25.06 11.71
C MET A 1 3.93 24.47 10.31
N TYR A 2 5.06 23.95 9.83
CA TYR A 2 5.14 23.36 8.49
C TYR A 2 4.35 22.05 8.48
N ARG A 3 3.23 21.98 7.74
CA ARG A 3 2.60 20.70 7.39
C ARG A 3 3.55 19.98 6.43
N ARG A 4 4.16 18.86 6.84
CA ARG A 4 4.76 17.94 5.86
C ARG A 4 3.67 17.52 4.88
N LYS A 5 3.94 17.66 3.59
CA LYS A 5 3.02 17.24 2.53
C LYS A 5 3.07 15.72 2.49
N MET A 6 2.00 15.07 2.95
CA MET A 6 1.92 13.61 2.97
C MET A 6 1.53 13.15 1.57
N ASN A 7 2.45 12.52 0.85
CA ASN A 7 2.18 11.95 -0.45
C ASN A 7 1.69 10.52 -0.27
N LEU A 8 0.39 10.33 -0.54
CA LEU A 8 -0.31 9.06 -0.41
C LEU A 8 -0.91 8.66 -1.76
N LEU A 9 -0.82 7.37 -2.09
CA LEU A 9 -1.47 6.77 -3.24
C LEU A 9 -2.34 5.61 -2.77
N ASN A 10 -3.61 5.61 -3.16
CA ASN A 10 -4.51 4.48 -2.91
C ASN A 10 -4.54 3.63 -4.17
N ILE A 11 -4.31 2.34 -4.01
CA ILE A 11 -4.35 1.37 -5.10
C ILE A 11 -5.36 0.28 -4.79
N GLU A 12 -6.06 -0.18 -5.82
CA GLU A 12 -6.78 -1.44 -5.78
C GLU A 12 -5.83 -2.55 -6.25
N VAL A 13 -5.74 -3.65 -5.50
CA VAL A 13 -4.87 -4.79 -5.82
C VAL A 13 -5.72 -5.96 -6.28
N LYS A 14 -5.70 -6.26 -7.58
CA LYS A 14 -6.47 -7.37 -8.17
C LYS A 14 -5.83 -8.72 -7.83
N THR A 15 -6.23 -9.30 -6.71
CA THR A 15 -5.65 -10.52 -6.16
C THR A 15 -6.68 -11.32 -5.35
N LYS A 16 -6.35 -12.57 -5.04
CA LYS A 16 -7.10 -13.41 -4.09
C LYS A 16 -6.67 -13.21 -2.64
N MET A 17 -5.58 -12.48 -2.40
CA MET A 17 -5.11 -12.16 -1.06
C MET A 17 -6.04 -11.14 -0.37
N SER A 18 -6.23 -11.26 0.94
CA SER A 18 -6.92 -10.23 1.72
C SER A 18 -6.03 -9.01 1.96
N GLU A 19 -6.63 -7.87 2.34
CA GLU A 19 -5.87 -6.67 2.74
C GLU A 19 -4.83 -6.98 3.82
N LYS A 20 -5.23 -7.77 4.84
CA LYS A 20 -4.33 -8.21 5.91
C LYS A 20 -3.12 -8.98 5.37
N MET A 21 -3.34 -9.94 4.46
CA MET A 21 -2.25 -10.71 3.85
C MET A 21 -1.30 -9.83 3.03
N LEU A 22 -1.82 -8.82 2.33
CA LEU A 22 -0.99 -7.89 1.56
C LEU A 22 -0.07 -7.06 2.46
N ILE A 23 -0.60 -6.60 3.60
CA ILE A 23 0.16 -5.86 4.62
C ILE A 23 1.22 -6.75 5.26
N GLU A 24 0.85 -7.96 5.69
CA GLU A 24 1.78 -8.92 6.31
C GLU A 24 2.92 -9.29 5.36
N LYS A 25 2.61 -9.65 4.09
CA LYS A 25 3.64 -9.96 3.09
C LYS A 25 4.56 -8.78 2.80
N ALA A 26 4.03 -7.56 2.73
CA ALA A 26 4.86 -6.38 2.53
C ALA A 26 5.80 -6.16 3.72
N HIS A 27 5.26 -6.29 4.94
CA HIS A 27 6.03 -6.15 6.17
C HIS A 27 7.16 -7.18 6.27
N ASP A 28 6.90 -8.44 5.91
CA ASP A 28 7.91 -9.52 5.87
C ASP A 28 9.09 -9.21 4.92
N HIS A 29 8.89 -8.30 3.96
CA HIS A 29 9.92 -7.83 3.03
C HIS A 29 10.46 -6.44 3.37
N GLY A 30 10.17 -5.94 4.57
CA GLY A 30 10.65 -4.65 5.06
C GLY A 30 9.93 -3.44 4.45
N ILE A 31 8.74 -3.62 3.88
CA ILE A 31 7.94 -2.56 3.26
C ILE A 31 6.71 -2.29 4.11
N ILE A 32 6.52 -1.02 4.51
CA ILE A 32 5.34 -0.59 5.25
C ILE A 32 4.30 -0.06 4.27
N VAL A 33 3.12 -0.66 4.30
CA VAL A 33 1.91 -0.19 3.61
C VAL A 33 0.76 -0.10 4.60
N TYR A 34 -0.27 0.66 4.29
CA TYR A 34 -1.35 0.95 5.24
C TYR A 34 -2.71 0.40 4.76
N PRO A 35 -3.56 -0.06 5.69
CA PRO A 35 -4.92 -0.47 5.36
C PRO A 35 -5.75 0.73 4.89
N PHE A 36 -6.62 0.49 3.92
CA PHE A 36 -7.59 1.46 3.41
C PHE A 36 -9.04 1.09 3.77
N SER A 37 -9.29 -0.17 4.18
CA SER A 37 -10.62 -0.70 4.48
C SER A 37 -11.47 0.16 5.42
N LYS A 38 -10.84 0.79 6.42
CA LYS A 38 -11.48 1.67 7.40
C LYS A 38 -12.19 2.90 6.81
N TYR A 39 -11.92 3.24 5.55
CA TYR A 39 -12.55 4.38 4.86
C TYR A 39 -13.78 3.98 4.03
N PHE A 40 -14.08 2.68 3.91
CA PHE A 40 -15.32 2.22 3.30
C PHE A 40 -16.45 2.18 4.33
N SER A 41 -17.54 2.88 4.06
CA SER A 41 -18.69 2.99 4.98
C SER A 41 -19.87 2.07 4.63
N ALA A 42 -20.14 1.87 3.34
CA ALA A 42 -21.32 1.13 2.87
C ALA A 42 -21.02 0.13 1.74
N TYR A 43 -19.81 0.19 1.17
CA TYR A 43 -19.41 -0.62 0.02
C TYR A 43 -18.22 -1.50 0.39
N LEU A 44 -18.33 -2.80 0.13
CA LEU A 44 -17.19 -3.70 0.20
C LEU A 44 -16.63 -3.86 -1.22
N PRO A 45 -15.39 -3.39 -1.49
CA PRO A 45 -14.78 -3.57 -2.80
C PRO A 45 -14.53 -5.04 -3.08
N GLU A 46 -14.61 -5.41 -4.36
CA GLU A 46 -14.29 -6.76 -4.83
C GLU A 46 -12.82 -7.12 -4.49
N TYR A 47 -11.93 -6.13 -4.57
CA TYR A 47 -10.50 -6.28 -4.36
C TYR A 47 -10.00 -5.40 -3.20
N PRO A 48 -8.99 -5.85 -2.45
CA PRO A 48 -8.43 -5.07 -1.36
C PRO A 48 -7.81 -3.77 -1.88
N HIS A 49 -7.97 -2.71 -1.09
CA HIS A 49 -7.35 -1.43 -1.34
C HIS A 49 -6.22 -1.20 -0.33
N ILE A 50 -5.08 -0.73 -0.81
CA ILE A 50 -3.90 -0.46 0.01
C ILE A 50 -3.46 0.98 -0.20
N GLN A 51 -3.01 1.62 0.88
CA GLN A 51 -2.43 2.95 0.84
C GLN A 51 -0.91 2.90 0.91
N LEU A 52 -0.25 3.51 -0.07
CA LEU A 52 1.19 3.66 -0.16
C LEU A 52 1.59 5.07 0.26
N GLY A 53 2.51 5.19 1.22
CA GLY A 53 3.11 6.47 1.63
C GLY A 53 4.53 6.60 1.11
N PHE A 54 4.85 7.73 0.46
CA PHE A 54 6.16 7.97 -0.17
C PHE A 54 6.64 9.41 -0.04
N GLY A 55 6.12 10.16 0.95
CA GLY A 55 6.48 11.57 1.17
C GLY A 55 7.96 11.81 1.48
N ASP A 56 8.62 10.85 2.13
CA ASP A 56 10.01 10.95 2.58
C ASP A 56 10.96 10.01 1.78
N LEU A 57 10.52 9.45 0.64
CA LEU A 57 11.30 8.52 -0.19
C LEU A 57 11.81 9.17 -1.48
N CYS A 58 13.01 8.82 -1.92
CA CYS A 58 13.49 9.19 -3.26
C CYS A 58 12.95 8.23 -4.34
N GLU A 59 13.06 8.63 -5.60
CA GLU A 59 12.57 7.85 -6.75
C GLU A 59 13.12 6.41 -6.79
N LYS A 60 14.41 6.23 -6.49
CA LYS A 60 15.04 4.91 -6.46
C LYS A 60 14.41 3.99 -5.41
N GLU A 61 14.05 4.53 -4.25
CA GLU A 61 13.39 3.78 -3.17
C GLU A 61 11.95 3.43 -3.55
N ILE A 62 11.24 4.37 -4.19
CA ILE A 62 9.89 4.13 -4.71
C ILE A 62 9.92 2.99 -5.75
N ILE A 63 10.81 3.06 -6.75
CA ILE A 63 10.94 2.03 -7.78
C ILE A 63 11.26 0.67 -7.16
N LYS A 64 12.22 0.61 -6.22
CA LYS A 64 12.60 -0.61 -5.52
C LYS A 64 11.41 -1.20 -4.75
N GLY A 65 10.73 -0.39 -3.95
CA GLY A 65 9.59 -0.80 -3.14
C GLY A 65 8.43 -1.33 -3.99
N VAL A 66 8.01 -0.57 -5.01
CA VAL A 66 6.93 -0.99 -5.92
C VAL A 66 7.29 -2.27 -6.67
N SER A 67 8.55 -2.42 -7.11
CA SER A 67 9.01 -3.64 -7.79
C SER A 67 8.99 -4.86 -6.88
N GLN A 68 9.30 -4.69 -5.58
CA GLN A 68 9.22 -5.78 -4.60
C GLN A 68 7.76 -6.13 -4.29
N LEU A 69 6.89 -5.13 -4.09
CA LEU A 69 5.45 -5.34 -3.88
C LEU A 69 4.83 -6.13 -5.04
N ALA A 70 5.16 -5.77 -6.29
CA ALA A 70 4.68 -6.49 -7.47
C ALA A 70 5.06 -7.97 -7.48
N LYS A 71 6.25 -8.34 -6.98
CA LYS A 71 6.72 -9.73 -6.94
C LYS A 71 6.06 -10.58 -5.85
N ILE A 72 5.54 -9.97 -4.78
CA ILE A 72 5.02 -10.70 -3.62
C ILE A 72 3.49 -10.77 -3.60
N TRP A 73 2.82 -9.89 -4.36
CA TRP A 73 1.36 -9.81 -4.46
C TRP A 73 0.79 -10.49 -5.70
N PHE A 74 1.60 -10.70 -6.74
CA PHE A 74 1.27 -11.38 -8.00
C PHE A 74 2.20 -12.56 -8.23
#